data_AF-D9PF14-F1
#
_entry.id   AF-D9PF14-F1
#
_cell.length_a   1.000
_cell.length_b   1.000
_cell.length_c   1.000
_cell.angle_alpha   90.00
_cell.angle_beta   90.00
_cell.angle_gamma   90.00
#
_symmetry.space_group_name_H-M   'P 1'
#
loop_
_entity.id
_entity.type
_entity.pdbx_description
1 polymer ?
#
loop_
_entity_poly.entity_id
_entity_poly.type
_entity_poly.pdbx_seq_one_letter_code
_entity_poly.pdbx_strand_id
1 'polypeptide(L)'
;MESRGIGRPSTYAATIRTLKDRNYVDTQNRTLIPTDIGMTVSTFLEKNFDNYISDSFTSHMETELDLLAEGKEDYTKLLSEFYRKFTAAVDSKKDVEKITNIGEVKGFTCPKCGGEMV
;
A
#
# COMPACT_ATOMS: atom_id res chain seq x y z
N MET A 1 13.34 -5.21 -1.49
CA MET A 1 12.94 -4.98 -0.08
C MET A 1 14.19 -4.77 0.76
N GLU A 2 15.04 -5.78 0.91
CA GLU A 2 16.29 -5.68 1.69
C GLU A 2 17.24 -4.54 1.24
N SER A 3 17.52 -4.42 -0.06
CA SER A 3 18.40 -3.37 -0.60
C SER A 3 17.89 -1.93 -0.38
N ARG A 4 16.61 -1.78 -0.04
CA ARG A 4 15.96 -0.49 0.24
C ARG A 4 15.71 -0.28 1.73
N GLY A 5 16.13 -1.20 2.59
CA GLY A 5 15.90 -1.14 4.04
C GLY A 5 14.44 -1.33 4.45
N ILE A 6 13.62 -1.95 3.60
CA ILE A 6 12.18 -2.10 3.84
C ILE A 6 11.89 -3.54 4.26
N GLY A 7 11.25 -3.69 5.42
CA GLY A 7 10.92 -4.97 6.03
C GLY A 7 12.14 -5.70 6.61
N ARG A 8 11.91 -6.94 7.03
CA ARG A 8 12.92 -7.84 7.62
C ARG A 8 12.78 -9.22 6.97
N PRO A 9 13.81 -10.08 7.04
CA PRO A 9 13.71 -11.45 6.51
C PRO A 9 12.48 -12.23 7.01
N SER A 10 12.04 -11.95 8.24
CA SER A 10 10.83 -12.52 8.83
C SER A 10 9.52 -12.03 8.20
N THR A 11 9.50 -10.87 7.55
CA THR A 11 8.28 -10.25 7.03
C THR A 11 8.11 -10.39 5.51
N TYR A 12 9.18 -10.61 4.75
CA TYR A 12 9.11 -10.67 3.28
C TYR A 12 8.10 -11.71 2.75
N ALA A 13 8.20 -12.95 3.23
CA ALA A 13 7.31 -14.02 2.78
C ALA A 13 5.85 -13.76 3.17
N ALA A 14 5.61 -13.24 4.37
CA ALA A 14 4.29 -12.90 4.86
C ALA A 14 3.66 -11.74 4.07
N THR A 15 4.44 -10.72 3.73
CA THR A 15 4.00 -9.59 2.91
C THR A 15 3.62 -10.06 1.50
N ILE A 16 4.50 -10.82 0.82
CA ILE A 16 4.21 -11.35 -0.52
C ILE A 16 2.95 -12.23 -0.50
N ARG A 17 2.83 -13.09 0.52
CA ARG A 17 1.63 -13.92 0.70
C ARG A 17 0.37 -13.07 0.85
N THR A 18 0.42 -12.01 1.67
CA THR A 18 -0.72 -11.11 1.86
C THR A 18 -1.12 -10.40 0.57
N LEU A 19 -0.15 -9.97 -0.25
CA LEU A 19 -0.43 -9.36 -1.55
C LEU A 19 -1.16 -10.33 -2.50
N LYS A 20 -0.78 -11.63 -2.47
CA LYS A 20 -1.45 -12.68 -3.24
C LYS A 20 -2.84 -13.00 -2.69
N ASP A 21 -2.95 -13.20 -1.38
CA ASP A 21 -4.21 -13.57 -0.71
C ASP A 21 -5.28 -12.47 -0.88
N ARG A 22 -4.86 -11.20 -1.01
CA ARG A 22 -5.73 -10.04 -1.31
C ARG A 22 -5.91 -9.75 -2.79
N ASN A 23 -5.38 -10.59 -3.68
CA ASN A 23 -5.49 -10.45 -5.13
C ASN A 23 -4.93 -9.12 -5.68
N TYR A 24 -3.89 -8.55 -5.05
CA TYR A 24 -3.18 -7.37 -5.57
C TYR A 24 -2.09 -7.73 -6.57
N VAL A 25 -1.57 -8.95 -6.49
CA VAL A 25 -0.58 -9.48 -7.42
C VAL A 25 -0.92 -10.92 -7.78
N ASP A 26 -0.61 -11.30 -9.01
CA ASP A 26 -0.68 -12.67 -9.50
C ASP A 26 0.72 -13.18 -9.87
N THR A 27 0.90 -14.50 -9.97
CA THR A 27 2.16 -15.13 -10.35
C THR A 27 2.07 -15.72 -11.74
N GLN A 28 2.75 -15.12 -12.71
CA GLN A 28 2.88 -15.64 -14.07
C GLN A 28 4.34 -16.00 -14.33
N ASN A 29 4.62 -17.24 -14.74
CA ASN A 29 5.98 -17.72 -15.04
C ASN A 29 7.01 -17.43 -13.92
N ARG A 30 6.59 -17.58 -12.65
CA ARG A 30 7.40 -17.28 -11.44
C ARG A 30 7.71 -15.78 -11.23
N THR A 31 7.04 -14.90 -11.97
CA THR A 31 7.12 -13.45 -11.82
C THR A 31 5.83 -12.93 -11.19
N LEU A 32 5.95 -11.98 -10.25
CA LEU A 32 4.80 -11.28 -9.68
C LEU A 32 4.36 -10.17 -10.64
N ILE A 33 3.09 -10.18 -11.03
CA ILE A 33 2.47 -9.19 -11.92
C ILE A 33 1.33 -8.52 -11.14
N PRO A 34 1.26 -7.18 -11.11
CA PRO A 34 0.15 -6.49 -10.44
C PRO A 34 -1.17 -6.80 -11.16
N THR A 35 -2.22 -7.01 -10.37
CA THR A 35 -3.59 -7.11 -10.91
C THR A 35 -4.16 -5.70 -11.12
N ASP A 36 -5.29 -5.59 -11.82
CA ASP A 36 -5.98 -4.30 -11.98
C ASP A 36 -6.39 -3.71 -10.61
N ILE A 37 -6.81 -4.57 -9.67
CA ILE A 37 -7.11 -4.16 -8.30
C ILE A 37 -5.83 -3.63 -7.61
N GLY A 38 -4.71 -4.33 -7.74
CA GLY A 38 -3.43 -3.93 -7.17
C GLY A 38 -2.96 -2.58 -7.72
N MET A 39 -3.06 -2.38 -9.05
CA MET A 39 -2.72 -1.12 -9.70
C MET A 39 -3.61 0.03 -9.20
N THR A 40 -4.92 -0.17 -9.18
CA THR A 40 -5.87 0.86 -8.73
C THR A 40 -5.63 1.26 -7.28
N VAL A 41 -5.36 0.30 -6.38
CA VAL A 41 -5.02 0.59 -4.99
C VAL A 41 -3.66 1.29 -4.88
N SER A 42 -2.64 0.86 -5.63
CA SER A 42 -1.32 1.51 -5.61
C SER A 42 -1.42 2.97 -6.04
N THR A 43 -2.07 3.25 -7.17
CA THR A 43 -2.26 4.61 -7.69
C THR A 43 -3.05 5.50 -6.73
N PHE A 44 -4.05 4.94 -6.05
CA PHE A 44 -4.78 5.67 -5.02
C PHE A 44 -3.90 6.09 -3.85
N LEU A 45 -3.09 5.17 -3.36
CA LEU A 45 -2.19 5.41 -2.23
C LEU A 45 -1.08 6.40 -2.63
N GLU A 46 -0.52 6.29 -3.83
CA GLU A 46 0.44 7.26 -4.38
C GLU A 46 -0.18 8.66 -4.45
N LYS A 47 -1.39 8.79 -4.99
CA LYS A 47 -2.05 10.10 -5.14
C LYS A 47 -2.40 10.77 -3.81
N ASN A 48 -2.71 9.99 -2.77
CA ASN A 48 -3.27 10.52 -1.53
C ASN A 48 -2.34 10.45 -0.33
N PHE A 49 -1.38 9.52 -0.34
CA PHE A 49 -0.55 9.14 0.79
C PHE A 49 0.93 8.89 0.39
N ASP A 50 1.41 9.48 -0.70
CA ASP A 50 2.77 9.31 -1.24
C ASP A 50 3.87 9.25 -0.16
N ASN A 51 3.86 10.22 0.76
CA ASN A 51 4.82 10.30 1.86
C ASN A 51 4.85 9.02 2.73
N TYR A 52 3.70 8.41 2.99
CA TYR A 52 3.58 7.23 3.88
C TYR A 52 3.91 5.90 3.19
N ILE A 53 3.82 5.85 1.86
CA ILE A 53 4.14 4.63 1.09
C ILE A 53 5.53 4.68 0.45
N SER A 54 6.25 5.79 0.64
CA SER A 54 7.60 5.95 0.13
C SER A 54 8.59 4.98 0.81
N ASP A 55 9.60 4.59 0.04
CA ASP A 55 10.68 3.72 0.53
C ASP A 55 11.44 4.36 1.71
N SER A 56 11.66 5.68 1.63
CA SER A 56 12.38 6.45 2.66
C SER A 56 11.60 6.52 3.96
N PHE A 57 10.28 6.74 3.91
CA PHE A 57 9.45 6.74 5.11
C PHE A 57 9.43 5.36 5.76
N THR A 58 9.23 4.32 4.96
CA THR A 58 9.15 2.95 5.46
C THR A 58 10.48 2.52 6.10
N SER A 59 11.62 2.78 5.45
CA SER A 59 12.94 2.46 6.01
C SER A 59 13.27 3.28 7.27
N HIS A 60 12.82 4.54 7.35
CA HIS A 60 12.97 5.34 8.56
C HIS A 60 12.17 4.74 9.72
N MET A 61 10.91 4.36 9.50
CA MET A 61 10.07 3.73 10.51
C MET A 61 10.66 2.42 11.01
N GLU A 62 11.19 1.59 10.09
CA GLU A 62 11.92 0.37 10.44
C GLU A 62 13.14 0.65 11.32
N THR A 63 13.82 1.79 11.13
CA THR A 63 14.93 2.21 11.99
C THR A 63 14.44 2.64 13.38
N GLU A 64 13.35 3.39 13.46
CA GLU A 64 12.74 3.78 14.74
C GLU A 64 12.28 2.55 15.54
N LEU A 65 11.73 1.52 14.86
CA LEU A 65 11.35 0.25 15.48
C LEU A 65 12.56 -0.53 16.02
N ASP A 66 13.69 -0.51 15.32
CA ASP A 66 14.94 -1.11 15.82
C ASP A 66 15.46 -0.36 17.06
N LEU A 67 15.42 0.98 17.06
CA LEU A 67 15.80 1.79 18.23
C LEU A 67 14.90 1.49 19.45
N LEU A 68 13.60 1.26 19.22
CA LEU A 68 12.70 0.79 20.28
C LEU A 68 13.12 -0.57 20.83
N ALA A 69 13.46 -1.52 19.95
CA ALA A 69 13.90 -2.86 20.37
C ALA A 69 15.21 -2.82 21.17
N GLU A 70 16.10 -1.86 20.86
CA GLU A 70 17.33 -1.60 21.60
C GLU A 70 17.13 -0.79 22.90
N GLY A 71 15.91 -0.31 23.16
CA GLY A 71 15.59 0.52 24.33
C GLY A 71 16.12 1.96 24.23
N LYS A 72 16.43 2.43 23.01
CA LYS A 72 16.95 3.79 22.74
C LYS A 72 15.86 4.82 22.43
N GLU A 73 14.63 4.36 22.20
CA GLU A 73 13.47 5.20 21.97
C GLU A 73 12.31 4.81 22.90
N ASP A 74 11.39 5.75 23.12
CA ASP A 74 10.18 5.50 23.91
C ASP A 74 9.00 5.13 23.00
N TYR A 75 8.40 3.95 23.25
CA TYR A 75 7.33 3.42 22.40
C TYR A 75 6.09 4.32 22.42
N THR A 76 5.78 4.94 23.56
CA THR A 76 4.59 5.77 23.72
C THR A 76 4.75 7.04 22.91
N LYS A 77 5.94 7.66 22.98
CA LYS A 77 6.30 8.83 22.20
C LYS A 77 6.24 8.52 20.69
N LEU A 78 6.89 7.46 20.24
CA LEU A 78 6.90 7.08 18.82
C LEU A 78 5.48 6.89 18.28
N LEU A 79 4.68 6.05 18.95
CA LEU A 79 3.31 5.77 18.51
C LEU A 79 2.44 7.03 18.56
N SER A 80 2.56 7.86 19.60
CA SER A 80 1.77 9.09 19.73
C SER A 80 2.09 10.08 18.60
N GLU A 81 3.37 10.25 18.26
CA GLU A 81 3.79 11.14 17.18
C GLU A 81 3.33 10.64 15.81
N PHE A 82 3.47 9.34 15.55
CA PHE A 82 2.99 8.70 14.33
C PHE A 82 1.48 8.86 14.19
N TYR A 83 0.70 8.42 15.19
CA TYR A 83 -0.76 8.45 15.12
C TYR A 83 -1.31 9.86 15.00
N ARG A 84 -0.70 10.86 15.66
CA ARG A 84 -1.10 12.26 15.51
C ARG A 84 -0.98 12.73 14.06
N LYS A 85 0.16 12.48 13.41
CA LYS A 85 0.39 12.89 12.01
C LYS A 85 -0.46 12.07 11.04
N PHE A 86 -0.56 10.77 11.26
CA PHE A 86 -1.30 9.85 10.39
C PHE A 86 -2.81 10.13 10.44
N THR A 87 -3.38 10.33 11.62
CA THR A 87 -4.81 10.64 11.78
C THR A 87 -5.17 11.95 11.07
N ALA A 88 -4.33 12.99 11.22
CA ALA A 88 -4.53 14.24 10.49
C ALA A 88 -4.46 14.06 8.97
N ALA A 89 -3.54 13.21 8.48
CA ALA A 89 -3.45 12.89 7.05
C ALA A 89 -4.70 12.15 6.55
N VAL A 90 -5.20 11.17 7.29
CA VAL A 90 -6.43 10.45 6.96
C VAL A 90 -7.64 11.39 6.98
N ASP A 91 -7.74 12.23 8.01
CA ASP A 91 -8.83 13.20 8.15
C ASP A 91 -8.88 14.19 6.98
N SER A 92 -7.71 14.61 6.47
CA SER A 92 -7.61 15.50 5.30
C SER A 92 -8.08 14.86 4.00
N LYS A 93 -8.26 13.54 3.97
CA LYS A 93 -8.64 12.77 2.77
C LYS A 93 -10.02 12.13 2.88
N LYS A 94 -10.84 12.52 3.87
CA LYS A 94 -12.19 11.97 4.07
C LYS A 94 -13.13 12.19 2.88
N ASP A 95 -12.95 13.29 2.16
CA ASP A 95 -13.78 13.67 1.01
C ASP A 95 -13.25 13.14 -0.33
N VAL A 96 -12.14 12.38 -0.31
CA VAL A 96 -11.63 11.74 -1.53
C VAL A 96 -12.62 10.67 -1.97
N GLU A 97 -12.92 10.66 -3.27
CA GLU A 97 -13.78 9.64 -3.87
C GLU A 97 -13.29 8.24 -3.51
N LYS A 98 -14.21 7.45 -2.94
CA LYS A 98 -13.93 6.06 -2.60
C LYS A 98 -13.82 5.26 -3.89
N ILE A 99 -12.76 4.50 -4.00
CA ILE A 99 -12.64 3.48 -5.04
C ILE A 99 -13.64 2.38 -4.72
N THR A 100 -14.75 2.37 -5.45
CA THR A 100 -15.82 1.37 -5.32
C THR A 100 -15.78 0.34 -6.44
N ASN A 101 -14.97 0.58 -7.46
CA ASN A 101 -14.79 -0.23 -8.66
C ASN A 101 -13.36 -0.07 -9.21
N ILE A 102 -12.98 -0.90 -10.18
CA ILE A 102 -11.64 -0.93 -10.77
C ILE A 102 -11.42 0.25 -11.76
N GLY A 103 -12.38 1.18 -11.85
CA GLY A 103 -12.41 2.26 -12.83
C GLY A 103 -13.12 1.84 -14.13
N GLU A 104 -13.24 2.77 -15.07
CA GLU A 104 -13.91 2.54 -16.35
C GLU A 104 -13.06 1.64 -17.28
N VAL A 105 -13.68 0.61 -17.85
CA VAL A 105 -13.06 -0.21 -18.89
C VAL A 105 -13.16 0.53 -20.24
N LYS A 106 -12.24 1.45 -20.50
CA LYS A 106 -12.23 2.20 -21.77
C LYS A 106 -11.91 1.27 -22.95
N GLY A 107 -12.82 1.22 -23.93
CA GLY A 107 -12.60 0.56 -25.22
C GLY A 107 -13.19 -0.84 -25.37
N PHE A 108 -13.91 -1.35 -24.37
CA PHE A 108 -14.61 -2.63 -24.47
C PHE A 108 -16.12 -2.43 -24.51
N THR A 109 -16.75 -2.92 -25.57
CA THR A 109 -18.21 -2.95 -25.70
C THR A 109 -18.75 -4.29 -25.22
N CYS A 110 -19.80 -4.26 -24.41
CA CYS A 110 -20.40 -5.46 -23.87
C CYS A 110 -20.99 -6.31 -25.01
N PRO A 111 -20.55 -7.56 -25.20
CA PRO A 111 -21.04 -8.40 -26.30
C PRO A 111 -22.50 -8.85 -26.12
N LYS A 112 -23.11 -8.64 -24.95
CA LYS A 112 -24.53 -8.98 -24.68
C LYS A 112 -25.49 -7.82 -24.90
N CYS A 113 -25.08 -6.58 -24.64
CA CYS A 113 -25.98 -5.42 -24.71
C CYS A 113 -25.45 -4.25 -25.55
N GLY A 114 -24.22 -4.32 -26.05
CA GLY A 114 -23.62 -3.28 -26.88
C GLY A 114 -23.25 -1.98 -26.15
N GLY A 115 -23.53 -1.88 -24.85
CA GLY A 115 -23.13 -0.74 -24.02
C GLY A 115 -21.63 -0.74 -23.72
N GLU A 116 -21.09 0.42 -23.35
CA GLU A 116 -19.73 0.52 -22.83
C GLU A 116 -19.61 -0.28 -21.52
N MET A 117 -18.54 -1.08 -21.40
CA MET A 117 -18.26 -1.81 -20.17
C MET A 117 -17.77 -0.85 -19.09
N VAL A 118 -18.41 -0.92 -17.92
CA VAL A 118 -18.02 -0.25 -16.67
C VAL A 118 -17.62 -1.28 -15.63
#